data_AF-D5DHV7-F1
#
_entry.id   AF-D5DHV7-F1
#
_cell.length_a   1.000
_cell.length_b   1.000
_cell.length_c   1.000
_cell.angle_alpha   90.00
_cell.angle_beta   90.00
_cell.angle_gamma   90.00
#
_symmetry.space_group_name_H-M   'P 1'
#
loop_
_entity.id
_entity.type
_entity.pdbx_description
1 polymer ?
#
loop_
_entity_poly.entity_id
_entity_poly.type
_entity_poly.pdbx_seq_one_letter_code
_entity_poly.pdbx_strand_id
1 'polypeptide(L)'
;MNQCPKCGASASTDQLFCNNCGFSFTVSPAAAKHKKSWYIGGGIALILLLTFVFYFFFSGSEEKTADRFIEALESKDTAVLRELLDSSQSTIVINDTSIQALLDATSDGSILRDVENDLKNKSSIYFTIKEQKHSLLFKKQYVVVPSSYYISLTTPEDATVIVNDTKQSISKNQTQKIGPFMIGNYPLTASYESSYGKLTDQTTVNFHRQKEENISVVFKGAYVTISSNRDDAILFVNGKSTGLQVNSSSQIGPVATDGSVTVHAEVQKDGTTFKSSPYTIQSEESIMLNIQTPPVEKEKTVIKEREVIVPGPRSYATSSSYILPGSDSYKLSYSDISSLSSSELRLARNEIYARHGYVFKSKDLQAYFYEKSWYTPDSSFRDSYLSSVEKYNVDFIKSYE
;
A
#
# COMPACT_ATOMS: atom_id res chain seq x y z
N MET A 1 -74.39 -75.19 -21.62
CA MET A 1 -73.98 -75.91 -20.41
C MET A 1 -72.71 -76.66 -20.76
N ASN A 2 -71.59 -76.32 -20.13
CA ASN A 2 -70.31 -76.94 -20.45
C ASN A 2 -70.21 -78.26 -19.67
N GLN A 3 -69.73 -79.33 -20.31
CA GLN A 3 -69.46 -80.60 -19.64
C GLN A 3 -67.96 -80.72 -19.33
N CYS A 4 -67.63 -81.29 -18.18
CA CYS A 4 -66.25 -81.55 -17.78
C CYS A 4 -65.60 -82.54 -18.77
N PRO A 5 -64.48 -82.21 -19.42
CA PRO A 5 -63.87 -83.09 -20.42
C PRO A 5 -63.25 -84.35 -19.81
N LYS A 6 -63.03 -84.38 -18.48
CA LYS A 6 -62.45 -85.54 -17.79
C LYS A 6 -63.50 -86.55 -17.31
N CYS A 7 -64.70 -86.11 -16.93
CA CYS A 7 -65.71 -86.98 -16.32
C CYS A 7 -67.14 -86.81 -16.86
N GLY A 8 -67.36 -85.90 -17.81
CA GLY A 8 -68.65 -85.67 -18.47
C GLY A 8 -69.71 -84.93 -17.63
N ALA A 9 -69.45 -84.63 -16.35
CA ALA A 9 -70.39 -83.94 -15.49
C ALA A 9 -70.64 -82.49 -15.94
N SER A 10 -71.88 -82.02 -15.83
CA SER A 10 -72.25 -80.63 -16.15
C SER A 10 -71.56 -79.64 -15.21
N ALA A 11 -70.93 -78.61 -15.79
CA ALA A 11 -70.24 -77.53 -15.09
C ALA A 11 -70.87 -76.16 -15.46
N SER A 12 -70.94 -75.26 -14.48
CA SER A 12 -71.36 -73.87 -14.73
C SER A 12 -70.20 -73.04 -15.30
N THR A 13 -70.52 -71.99 -16.05
CA THR A 13 -69.55 -71.21 -16.83
C THR A 13 -68.47 -70.51 -15.99
N ASP A 14 -68.73 -70.30 -14.69
CA ASP A 14 -67.86 -69.56 -13.77
C ASP A 14 -67.13 -70.47 -12.74
N GLN A 15 -67.22 -71.79 -12.89
CA GLN A 15 -66.54 -72.74 -11.98
C GLN A 15 -65.07 -72.96 -12.40
N LEU A 16 -64.15 -72.70 -11.46
CA LEU A 16 -62.69 -72.88 -11.66
C LEU A 16 -62.25 -74.35 -11.61
N PHE A 17 -62.99 -75.21 -10.89
CA PHE A 17 -62.71 -76.64 -10.76
C PHE A 17 -64.01 -77.46 -10.82
N CYS A 18 -63.92 -78.70 -11.32
CA CYS A 18 -65.04 -79.64 -11.37
C CYS A 18 -65.27 -80.26 -9.99
N ASN A 19 -66.42 -79.98 -9.37
CA ASN A 19 -66.75 -80.46 -8.02
C ASN A 19 -66.89 -81.98 -7.89
N ASN A 20 -67.06 -82.71 -9.01
CA ASN A 20 -67.20 -84.16 -8.97
C ASN A 20 -65.86 -84.91 -9.00
N CYS A 21 -64.87 -84.39 -9.74
CA CYS A 21 -63.60 -85.11 -9.93
C CYS A 21 -62.34 -84.24 -9.71
N GLY A 22 -62.50 -82.99 -9.28
CA GLY A 22 -61.41 -82.05 -9.00
C GLY A 22 -60.67 -81.53 -10.24
N PHE A 23 -61.21 -81.70 -11.46
CA PHE A 23 -60.54 -81.25 -12.68
C PHE A 23 -60.53 -79.72 -12.78
N SER A 24 -59.36 -79.10 -12.95
CA SER A 24 -59.21 -77.64 -13.10
C SER A 24 -59.55 -77.20 -14.52
N PHE A 25 -60.41 -76.18 -14.65
CA PHE A 25 -60.73 -75.54 -15.93
C PHE A 25 -59.78 -74.39 -16.28
N THR A 26 -58.86 -74.03 -15.38
CA THR A 26 -57.86 -72.99 -15.64
C THR A 26 -56.77 -73.51 -16.58
N VAL A 27 -56.77 -73.01 -17.81
CA VAL A 27 -55.66 -73.19 -18.75
C VAL A 27 -54.55 -72.20 -18.36
N SER A 28 -53.32 -72.70 -18.15
CA SER A 28 -52.13 -71.86 -17.94
C SER A 28 -51.98 -70.81 -19.06
N PRO A 29 -51.59 -69.56 -18.76
CA PRO A 29 -51.30 -68.59 -19.82
C PRO A 29 -50.11 -69.07 -20.65
N ALA A 30 -50.26 -69.01 -21.97
CA ALA A 30 -49.20 -69.30 -22.92
C ALA A 30 -47.96 -68.45 -22.63
N ALA A 31 -46.79 -69.11 -22.63
CA ALA A 31 -45.50 -68.50 -22.39
C ALA A 31 -45.23 -67.34 -23.36
N ALA A 32 -45.19 -66.11 -22.83
CA ALA A 32 -44.59 -64.98 -23.52
C ALA A 32 -43.07 -65.25 -23.65
N LYS A 33 -42.58 -65.36 -24.89
CA LYS A 33 -41.14 -65.41 -25.18
C LYS A 33 -40.50 -64.10 -24.73
N HIS A 34 -39.94 -64.07 -23.52
CA HIS A 34 -38.99 -63.05 -23.10
C HIS A 34 -37.77 -63.12 -24.02
N LYS A 35 -37.67 -62.19 -24.99
CA LYS A 35 -36.38 -61.93 -25.65
C LYS A 35 -35.40 -61.48 -24.56
N LYS A 36 -34.33 -62.27 -24.38
CA LYS A 36 -33.22 -62.02 -23.46
C LYS A 36 -32.68 -60.59 -23.66
N SER A 37 -33.00 -59.70 -22.73
CA SER A 37 -32.30 -58.42 -22.53
C SER A 37 -31.09 -58.61 -21.60
N TRP A 38 -30.33 -59.69 -21.77
CA TRP A 38 -29.07 -59.86 -21.04
C TRP A 38 -28.03 -58.81 -21.48
N TYR A 39 -28.08 -58.38 -22.73
CA TYR A 39 -27.09 -57.43 -23.29
C TYR A 39 -27.21 -56.01 -22.71
N ILE A 40 -28.40 -55.56 -22.30
CA ILE A 40 -28.59 -54.25 -21.67
C ILE A 40 -28.13 -54.28 -20.20
N GLY A 41 -28.47 -55.34 -19.45
CA GLY A 41 -27.99 -55.53 -18.08
C GLY A 41 -26.48 -55.79 -18.02
N GLY A 42 -25.94 -56.55 -18.98
CA GLY A 42 -24.51 -56.83 -19.11
C GLY A 42 -23.69 -55.61 -19.56
N GLY A 43 -24.23 -54.78 -20.44
CA GLY A 43 -23.60 -53.51 -20.84
C GLY A 43 -23.58 -52.49 -19.71
N ILE A 44 -24.68 -52.35 -18.95
CA ILE A 44 -24.73 -51.49 -17.77
C ILE A 44 -23.83 -52.03 -16.66
N ALA A 45 -23.81 -53.34 -16.43
CA ALA A 45 -22.91 -53.96 -15.45
C ALA A 45 -21.45 -53.83 -15.88
N LEU A 46 -21.11 -53.91 -17.17
CA LEU A 46 -19.76 -53.68 -17.68
C LEU A 46 -19.37 -52.21 -17.59
N ILE A 47 -20.26 -51.28 -17.89
CA ILE A 47 -19.99 -49.84 -17.72
C ILE A 47 -19.84 -49.51 -16.24
N LEU A 48 -20.72 -50.00 -15.37
CA LEU A 48 -20.58 -49.85 -13.92
C LEU A 48 -19.32 -50.53 -13.40
N LEU A 49 -18.91 -51.67 -13.98
CA LEU A 49 -17.68 -52.36 -13.62
C LEU A 49 -16.45 -51.66 -14.18
N LEU A 50 -16.51 -51.03 -15.35
CA LEU A 50 -15.43 -50.23 -15.93
C LEU A 50 -15.32 -48.87 -15.24
N THR A 51 -16.42 -48.22 -14.88
CA THR A 51 -16.41 -47.02 -14.04
C THR A 51 -16.02 -47.36 -12.62
N PHE A 52 -16.42 -48.52 -12.08
CA PHE A 52 -15.96 -49.03 -10.79
C PHE A 52 -14.47 -49.36 -10.84
N VAL A 53 -13.99 -50.09 -11.86
CA VAL A 53 -12.56 -50.41 -12.05
C VAL A 53 -11.75 -49.15 -12.31
N PHE A 54 -12.22 -48.20 -13.12
CA PHE A 54 -11.60 -46.89 -13.29
C PHE A 54 -11.55 -46.12 -11.97
N TYR A 55 -12.66 -46.08 -11.22
CA TYR A 55 -12.77 -45.48 -9.89
C TYR A 55 -11.91 -46.18 -8.82
N PHE A 56 -11.69 -47.50 -8.97
CA PHE A 56 -10.95 -48.38 -8.05
C PHE A 56 -9.44 -48.41 -8.35
N PHE A 57 -9.03 -48.33 -9.62
CA PHE A 57 -7.63 -48.13 -10.03
C PHE A 57 -7.18 -46.68 -9.82
N PHE A 58 -8.10 -45.71 -9.82
CA PHE A 58 -7.91 -44.35 -9.29
C PHE A 58 -8.15 -44.26 -7.77
N SER A 59 -7.95 -45.36 -7.03
CA SER A 59 -7.67 -45.26 -5.60
C SER A 59 -6.36 -44.48 -5.41
N GLY A 60 -6.42 -43.38 -4.67
CA GLY A 60 -5.28 -42.50 -4.44
C GLY A 60 -4.28 -43.21 -3.53
N SER A 61 -3.02 -43.29 -3.96
CA SER A 61 -1.89 -43.60 -3.09
C SER A 61 -1.22 -42.28 -2.68
N GLU A 62 -0.34 -42.33 -1.68
CA GLU A 62 0.52 -41.18 -1.37
C GLU A 62 1.33 -40.75 -2.61
N GLU A 63 1.90 -41.72 -3.32
CA GLU A 63 2.69 -41.49 -4.55
C GLU A 63 1.88 -40.81 -5.66
N LYS A 64 0.70 -41.34 -6.02
CA LYS A 64 -0.17 -40.70 -7.03
C LYS A 64 -0.65 -39.31 -6.60
N THR A 65 -0.77 -39.08 -5.30
CA THR A 65 -1.15 -37.77 -4.76
C THR A 65 0.00 -36.77 -4.89
N ALA A 66 1.24 -37.23 -4.65
CA ALA A 66 2.44 -36.44 -4.91
C ALA A 66 2.56 -36.10 -6.41
N ASP A 67 2.41 -37.08 -7.30
CA ASP A 67 2.50 -36.88 -8.75
C ASP A 67 1.45 -35.88 -9.23
N ARG A 68 0.17 -36.05 -8.84
CA ARG A 68 -0.89 -35.08 -9.14
C ARG A 68 -0.57 -33.67 -8.64
N PHE A 69 0.04 -33.55 -7.46
CA PHE A 69 0.39 -32.25 -6.91
C PHE A 69 1.51 -31.57 -7.71
N ILE A 70 2.54 -32.32 -8.09
CA ILE A 70 3.64 -31.83 -8.95
C ILE A 70 3.12 -31.46 -10.34
N GLU A 71 2.31 -32.32 -10.98
CA GLU A 71 1.69 -32.03 -12.27
C GLU A 71 0.85 -30.75 -12.21
N ALA A 72 0.08 -30.55 -11.13
CA ALA A 72 -0.73 -29.34 -10.94
C ALA A 72 0.13 -28.07 -10.73
N LEU A 73 1.31 -28.18 -10.10
CA LEU A 73 2.26 -27.07 -10.01
C LEU A 73 2.83 -26.73 -11.39
N GLU A 74 3.23 -27.74 -12.17
CA GLU A 74 3.79 -27.57 -13.52
C GLU A 74 2.76 -26.98 -14.50
N SER A 75 1.53 -27.48 -14.47
CA SER A 75 0.44 -27.02 -15.33
C SER A 75 -0.27 -25.77 -14.79
N LYS A 76 0.11 -25.28 -13.60
CA LYS A 76 -0.52 -24.17 -12.89
C LYS A 76 -2.03 -24.38 -12.65
N ASP A 77 -2.45 -25.61 -12.39
CA ASP A 77 -3.84 -25.97 -12.13
C ASP A 77 -4.25 -25.60 -10.68
N THR A 78 -4.72 -24.38 -10.50
CA THR A 78 -5.13 -23.85 -9.19
C THR A 78 -6.32 -24.58 -8.57
N ALA A 79 -7.17 -25.22 -9.38
CA ALA A 79 -8.32 -25.97 -8.88
C ALA A 79 -7.86 -27.27 -8.23
N VAL A 80 -6.96 -28.00 -8.88
CA VAL A 80 -6.36 -29.23 -8.34
C VAL A 80 -5.48 -28.90 -7.12
N LEU A 81 -4.68 -27.83 -7.17
CA LEU A 81 -3.87 -27.42 -6.02
C LEU A 81 -4.74 -27.11 -4.80
N ARG A 82 -5.86 -26.39 -4.98
CA ARG A 82 -6.81 -26.11 -3.91
C ARG A 82 -7.41 -27.40 -3.34
N GLU A 83 -7.88 -28.31 -4.20
CA GLU A 83 -8.43 -29.61 -3.79
C GLU A 83 -7.44 -30.41 -2.94
N LEU A 84 -6.16 -30.41 -3.32
CA LEU A 84 -5.13 -31.21 -2.65
C LEU A 84 -4.61 -30.56 -1.36
N LEU A 85 -4.57 -29.22 -1.27
CA LEU A 85 -4.03 -28.48 -0.12
C LEU A 85 -5.07 -28.15 0.94
N ASP A 86 -6.31 -27.87 0.54
CA ASP A 86 -7.39 -27.48 1.44
C ASP A 86 -7.86 -28.69 2.25
N SER A 87 -7.25 -28.86 3.42
CA SER A 87 -7.59 -29.94 4.33
C SER A 87 -7.78 -29.41 5.74
N SER A 88 -8.75 -30.01 6.45
CA SER A 88 -8.99 -29.75 7.88
C SER A 88 -7.83 -30.16 8.80
N GLN A 89 -6.67 -30.53 8.23
CA GLN A 89 -5.48 -30.98 8.96
C GLN A 89 -4.39 -29.91 9.04
N SER A 90 -4.58 -28.77 8.38
CA SER A 90 -3.70 -27.60 8.46
C SER A 90 -4.42 -26.41 9.08
N THR A 91 -3.69 -25.57 9.82
CA THR A 91 -4.17 -24.26 10.27
C THR A 91 -3.82 -23.14 9.29
N ILE A 92 -3.07 -23.46 8.23
CA ILE A 92 -2.70 -22.52 7.16
C ILE A 92 -3.93 -22.23 6.32
N VAL A 93 -4.20 -20.94 6.09
CA VAL A 93 -5.30 -20.49 5.23
C VAL A 93 -4.93 -20.67 3.77
N ILE A 94 -5.67 -21.54 3.07
CA ILE A 94 -5.52 -21.80 1.64
C ILE A 94 -6.52 -20.94 0.85
N ASN A 95 -6.03 -19.85 0.27
CA ASN A 95 -6.77 -18.93 -0.60
C ASN A 95 -6.04 -18.74 -1.96
N ASP A 96 -6.62 -17.94 -2.86
CA ASP A 96 -6.00 -17.65 -4.17
C ASP A 96 -4.59 -17.08 -4.03
N THR A 97 -4.37 -16.16 -3.08
CA THR A 97 -3.05 -15.55 -2.82
C THR A 97 -2.02 -16.57 -2.38
N SER A 98 -2.38 -17.51 -1.51
CA SER A 98 -1.47 -18.56 -1.06
C SER A 98 -1.09 -19.54 -2.17
N ILE A 99 -2.05 -19.91 -3.04
CA ILE A 99 -1.80 -20.78 -4.19
C ILE A 99 -0.92 -20.06 -5.20
N GLN A 100 -1.18 -18.78 -5.46
CA GLN A 100 -0.35 -17.98 -6.35
C GLN A 100 1.07 -17.82 -5.80
N ALA A 101 1.23 -17.57 -4.50
CA ALA A 101 2.54 -17.49 -3.85
C ALA A 101 3.36 -18.78 -4.03
N LEU A 102 2.72 -19.95 -3.92
CA LEU A 102 3.34 -21.24 -4.18
C LEU A 102 3.73 -21.42 -5.65
N LEU A 103 2.83 -21.08 -6.58
CA LEU A 103 3.11 -21.13 -8.02
C LEU A 103 4.26 -20.20 -8.42
N ASP A 104 4.32 -19.00 -7.84
CA ASP A 104 5.39 -18.05 -8.10
C ASP A 104 6.75 -18.57 -7.57
N ALA A 105 6.76 -19.18 -6.39
CA ALA A 105 7.97 -19.78 -5.83
C ALA A 105 8.46 -21.01 -6.60
N THR A 106 7.54 -21.81 -7.14
CA THR A 106 7.85 -23.04 -7.91
C THR A 106 7.99 -22.79 -9.42
N SER A 107 7.77 -21.56 -9.88
CA SER A 107 8.01 -21.18 -11.28
C SER A 107 9.50 -21.26 -11.64
N ASP A 108 10.39 -21.10 -10.65
CA ASP A 108 11.77 -21.54 -10.77
C ASP A 108 11.83 -23.07 -10.60
N GLY A 109 12.28 -23.77 -11.64
CA GLY A 109 12.38 -25.23 -11.63
C GLY A 109 13.27 -25.78 -10.51
N SER A 110 14.12 -24.97 -9.89
CA SER A 110 14.91 -25.40 -8.72
C SER A 110 14.02 -25.75 -7.52
N ILE A 111 13.08 -24.87 -7.16
CA ILE A 111 12.19 -25.05 -6.01
C ILE A 111 11.18 -26.16 -6.29
N LEU A 112 10.67 -26.26 -7.52
CA LEU A 112 9.80 -27.36 -7.91
C LEU A 112 10.47 -28.72 -7.70
N ARG A 113 11.74 -28.86 -8.10
CA ARG A 113 12.53 -30.08 -7.89
C ARG A 113 12.76 -30.37 -6.41
N ASP A 114 12.98 -29.35 -5.59
CA ASP A 114 13.11 -29.52 -4.14
C ASP A 114 11.81 -30.01 -3.50
N VAL A 115 10.66 -29.49 -3.94
CA VAL A 115 9.32 -29.96 -3.52
C VAL A 115 9.06 -31.39 -3.96
N GLU A 116 9.39 -31.73 -5.21
CA GLU A 116 9.28 -33.09 -5.75
C GLU A 116 10.14 -34.08 -4.94
N ASN A 117 11.39 -33.73 -4.66
CA ASN A 117 12.30 -34.54 -3.86
C ASN A 117 11.82 -34.68 -2.41
N ASP A 118 11.28 -33.63 -1.82
CA ASP A 118 10.72 -33.66 -0.46
C ASP A 118 9.58 -34.67 -0.35
N LEU A 119 8.65 -34.65 -1.32
CA LEU A 119 7.52 -35.57 -1.37
C LEU A 119 7.96 -37.01 -1.66
N LYS A 120 8.83 -37.23 -2.66
CA LYS A 120 9.33 -38.57 -3.02
C LYS A 120 10.12 -39.24 -1.89
N ASN A 121 10.98 -38.47 -1.21
CA ASN A 121 11.80 -38.97 -0.12
C ASN A 121 11.11 -38.88 1.26
N LYS A 122 9.88 -38.37 1.32
CA LYS A 122 9.11 -38.13 2.56
C LYS A 122 9.88 -37.31 3.60
N SER A 123 10.68 -36.35 3.16
CA SER A 123 11.54 -35.54 4.05
C SER A 123 10.74 -34.56 4.91
N SER A 124 9.51 -34.24 4.50
CA SER A 124 8.55 -33.38 5.23
C SER A 124 9.10 -31.98 5.53
N ILE A 125 9.94 -31.46 4.63
CA ILE A 125 10.51 -30.12 4.68
C ILE A 125 9.46 -29.10 4.23
N TYR A 126 8.76 -29.36 3.13
CA TYR A 126 7.77 -28.45 2.55
C TYR A 126 6.36 -28.99 2.75
N PHE A 127 6.15 -30.27 2.46
CA PHE A 127 4.83 -30.88 2.47
C PHE A 127 4.87 -32.30 3.03
N THR A 128 3.75 -32.73 3.61
CA THR A 128 3.52 -34.11 4.03
C THR A 128 2.21 -34.60 3.46
N ILE A 129 2.17 -35.83 2.96
CA ILE A 129 0.92 -36.44 2.50
C ILE A 129 0.26 -37.17 3.67
N LYS A 130 -1.03 -36.92 3.91
CA LYS A 130 -1.81 -37.54 4.99
C LYS A 130 -3.12 -38.11 4.49
N GLU A 131 -3.56 -39.20 5.10
CA GLU A 131 -4.89 -39.77 4.86
C GLU A 131 -5.98 -38.81 5.37
N GLN A 132 -7.00 -38.56 4.54
CA GLN A 132 -8.10 -37.63 4.81
C GLN A 132 -9.08 -38.22 5.83
N LYS A 133 -9.29 -37.52 6.96
CA LYS A 133 -10.06 -38.01 8.12
C LYS A 133 -11.55 -38.31 7.85
N HIS A 134 -12.15 -37.75 6.80
CA HIS A 134 -13.58 -37.92 6.46
C HIS A 134 -13.82 -38.83 5.26
N SER A 135 -12.83 -39.63 4.88
CA SER A 135 -12.98 -40.52 3.72
C SER A 135 -14.09 -41.55 3.97
N LEU A 136 -15.16 -41.51 3.17
CA LEU A 136 -16.30 -42.42 3.30
C LEU A 136 -15.86 -43.88 3.12
N LEU A 137 -16.04 -44.66 4.19
CA LEU A 137 -16.04 -46.11 4.45
C LEU A 137 -15.32 -47.14 3.55
N PHE A 138 -14.88 -46.84 2.32
CA PHE A 138 -14.22 -47.81 1.43
C PHE A 138 -13.09 -47.25 0.56
N LYS A 139 -12.74 -45.96 0.63
CA LYS A 139 -11.63 -45.38 -0.14
C LYS A 139 -10.70 -44.63 0.80
N LYS A 140 -9.38 -44.79 0.66
CA LYS A 140 -8.41 -43.87 1.26
C LYS A 140 -8.22 -42.69 0.32
N GLN A 141 -8.45 -41.49 0.83
CA GLN A 141 -8.11 -40.25 0.15
C GLN A 141 -6.92 -39.64 0.86
N TYR A 142 -6.04 -38.99 0.10
CA TYR A 142 -4.84 -38.37 0.62
C TYR A 142 -4.84 -36.90 0.24
N VAL A 143 -4.33 -36.08 1.16
CA VAL A 143 -4.21 -34.63 1.02
C VAL A 143 -2.76 -34.23 1.23
N VAL A 144 -2.36 -33.14 0.60
CA VAL A 144 -1.05 -32.53 0.75
C VAL A 144 -1.13 -31.50 1.89
N VAL A 145 -0.41 -31.74 2.97
CA VAL A 145 -0.41 -30.88 4.16
C VAL A 145 0.86 -30.03 4.15
N PRO A 146 0.75 -28.70 3.99
CA PRO A 146 1.91 -27.82 4.00
C PRO A 146 2.54 -27.69 5.39
N SER A 147 3.86 -27.55 5.41
CA SER A 147 4.60 -27.15 6.60
C SER A 147 4.43 -25.66 6.88
N SER A 148 4.49 -25.28 8.16
CA SER A 148 4.29 -23.90 8.61
C SER A 148 5.55 -23.03 8.51
N TYR A 149 5.37 -21.83 7.98
CA TYR A 149 6.35 -20.75 7.90
C TYR A 149 5.81 -19.50 8.60
N TYR A 150 6.70 -18.65 9.13
CA TYR A 150 6.31 -17.47 9.91
C TYR A 150 7.13 -16.24 9.55
N ILE A 151 6.55 -15.06 9.79
CA ILE A 151 7.25 -13.78 9.75
C ILE A 151 7.41 -13.29 11.18
N SER A 152 8.62 -12.90 11.57
CA SER A 152 8.88 -12.07 12.74
C SER A 152 9.05 -10.63 12.27
N LEU A 153 7.97 -9.84 12.41
CA LEU A 153 7.84 -8.50 11.83
C LEU A 153 7.98 -7.41 12.90
N THR A 154 8.81 -6.40 12.63
CA THR A 154 8.89 -5.17 13.43
C THR A 154 8.59 -3.94 12.57
N THR A 155 7.81 -3.01 13.10
CA THR A 155 7.50 -1.73 12.44
C THR A 155 7.93 -0.54 13.32
N PRO A 156 8.47 0.55 12.75
CA PRO A 156 8.90 1.72 13.51
C PRO A 156 7.73 2.59 14.01
N GLU A 157 6.52 2.35 13.51
CA GLU A 157 5.28 3.02 13.89
C GLU A 157 4.15 1.99 14.03
N ASP A 158 3.04 2.39 14.67
CA ASP A 158 1.83 1.57 14.72
C ASP A 158 1.29 1.39 13.30
N ALA A 159 1.30 0.16 12.81
CA ALA A 159 1.09 -0.13 11.39
C ALA A 159 -0.02 -1.15 11.17
N THR A 160 -0.71 -0.98 10.05
CA THR A 160 -1.53 -2.03 9.43
C THR A 160 -0.68 -2.80 8.44
N VAL A 161 -0.62 -4.12 8.63
CA VAL A 161 0.07 -5.04 7.73
C VAL A 161 -0.94 -5.95 7.04
N ILE A 162 -0.75 -6.16 5.76
CA ILE A 162 -1.55 -7.06 4.93
C ILE A 162 -0.59 -8.08 4.30
N VAL A 163 -0.86 -9.35 4.57
CA VAL A 163 -0.14 -10.48 3.97
C VAL A 163 -1.12 -11.66 3.86
N ASN A 164 -1.09 -12.35 2.72
CA ASN A 164 -2.03 -13.45 2.43
C ASN A 164 -3.51 -13.05 2.63
N ASP A 165 -3.91 -11.88 2.12
CA ASP A 165 -5.23 -11.26 2.26
C ASP A 165 -5.70 -11.00 3.70
N THR A 166 -4.83 -11.22 4.69
CA THR A 166 -5.13 -11.03 6.11
C THR A 166 -4.57 -9.69 6.56
N LYS A 167 -5.44 -8.87 7.15
CA LYS A 167 -5.07 -7.59 7.74
C LYS A 167 -4.80 -7.76 9.24
N GLN A 168 -3.67 -7.26 9.71
CA GLN A 168 -3.25 -7.32 11.12
C GLN A 168 -2.64 -5.99 11.57
N SER A 169 -2.93 -5.58 12.80
CA SER A 169 -2.28 -4.42 13.43
C SER A 169 -1.00 -4.86 14.13
N ILE A 170 0.06 -4.08 13.94
CA ILE A 170 1.38 -4.26 14.57
C ILE A 170 1.70 -3.02 15.39
N SER A 171 2.06 -3.23 16.65
CA SER A 171 2.43 -2.15 17.56
C SER A 171 3.83 -1.62 17.27
N LYS A 172 4.02 -0.31 17.41
CA LYS A 172 5.30 0.38 17.27
C LYS A 172 6.41 -0.30 18.05
N ASN A 173 7.54 -0.57 17.37
CA ASN A 173 8.77 -1.13 17.92
C ASN A 173 8.60 -2.47 18.64
N GLN A 174 7.52 -3.21 18.37
CA GLN A 174 7.31 -4.55 18.88
C GLN A 174 7.47 -5.57 17.75
N THR A 175 8.19 -6.66 18.03
CA THR A 175 8.26 -7.80 17.11
C THR A 175 7.03 -8.66 17.30
N GLN A 176 6.30 -8.88 16.20
CA GLN A 176 5.10 -9.69 16.19
C GLN A 176 5.23 -10.84 15.20
N LYS A 177 4.83 -12.03 15.64
CA LYS A 177 4.83 -13.24 14.82
C LYS A 177 3.56 -13.32 13.99
N ILE A 178 3.69 -13.48 12.68
CA ILE A 178 2.60 -13.58 11.72
C ILE A 178 2.69 -14.92 10.99
N GLY A 179 1.55 -15.58 10.78
CA GLY A 179 1.44 -16.88 10.12
C GLY A 179 0.46 -17.81 10.85
N PRO A 180 0.44 -19.11 10.52
CA PRO A 180 1.38 -19.78 9.63
C PRO A 180 1.09 -19.59 8.13
N PHE A 181 2.14 -19.60 7.32
CA PHE A 181 2.12 -19.65 5.85
C PHE A 181 2.68 -20.99 5.35
N MET A 182 2.50 -21.29 4.06
CA MET A 182 3.22 -22.38 3.39
C MET A 182 4.42 -21.83 2.60
N ILE A 183 5.18 -22.71 1.94
CA ILE A 183 6.21 -22.28 0.98
C ILE A 183 5.57 -21.41 -0.11
N GLY A 184 6.20 -20.28 -0.41
CA GLY A 184 5.70 -19.35 -1.41
C GLY A 184 6.37 -17.98 -1.34
N ASN A 185 6.12 -17.16 -2.36
CA ASN A 185 6.52 -15.76 -2.43
C ASN A 185 5.30 -14.88 -2.13
N TYR A 186 5.23 -14.33 -0.91
CA TYR A 186 4.05 -13.61 -0.43
C TYR A 186 4.26 -12.09 -0.50
N PRO A 187 3.39 -11.34 -1.18
CA PRO A 187 3.40 -9.88 -1.07
C PRO A 187 3.01 -9.50 0.36
N LEU A 188 3.82 -8.64 0.97
CA LEU A 188 3.57 -8.01 2.25
C LEU A 188 3.49 -6.51 2.04
N THR A 189 2.35 -5.93 2.44
CA THR A 189 2.15 -4.48 2.44
C THR A 189 2.02 -4.01 3.87
N ALA A 190 2.91 -3.13 4.31
CA ALA A 190 2.81 -2.44 5.58
C ALA A 190 2.39 -0.99 5.32
N SER A 191 1.54 -0.43 6.16
CA SER A 191 1.17 0.99 6.07
C SER A 191 0.84 1.59 7.42
N TYR A 192 1.09 2.88 7.60
CA TYR A 192 0.62 3.65 8.74
C TYR A 192 0.11 5.02 8.29
N GLU A 193 -0.79 5.59 9.10
CA GLU A 193 -1.37 6.90 8.87
C GLU A 193 -0.59 7.93 9.70
N SER A 194 0.10 8.85 9.05
CA SER A 194 0.67 10.03 9.71
C SER A 194 -0.34 11.18 9.71
N SER A 195 -0.03 12.28 10.41
CA SER A 195 -0.82 13.52 10.33
C SER A 195 -0.86 14.14 8.93
N TYR A 196 0.02 13.70 8.03
CA TYR A 196 0.24 14.28 6.71
C TYR A 196 0.00 13.31 5.55
N GLY A 197 -0.55 12.13 5.84
CA GLY A 197 -0.92 11.15 4.83
C GLY A 197 -0.50 9.73 5.19
N LYS A 198 -0.94 8.80 4.36
CA LYS A 198 -0.63 7.38 4.50
C LYS A 198 0.75 7.09 3.90
N LEU A 199 1.63 6.46 4.67
CA LEU A 199 2.86 5.89 4.15
C LEU A 199 2.69 4.39 4.00
N THR A 200 3.20 3.85 2.90
CA THR A 200 3.10 2.44 2.55
C THR A 200 4.47 1.90 2.14
N ASP A 201 4.82 0.72 2.62
CA ASP A 201 5.96 -0.06 2.16
C ASP A 201 5.47 -1.41 1.64
N GLN A 202 6.04 -1.85 0.53
CA GLN A 202 5.68 -3.10 -0.13
C GLN A 202 6.93 -3.93 -0.38
N THR A 203 6.89 -5.18 0.09
CA THR A 203 7.98 -6.14 -0.07
C THR A 203 7.42 -7.53 -0.36
N THR A 204 8.28 -8.46 -0.76
CA THR A 204 7.91 -9.86 -0.97
C THR A 204 8.68 -10.73 0.02
N VAL A 205 7.95 -11.58 0.74
CA VAL A 205 8.50 -12.54 1.70
C VAL A 205 8.63 -13.90 1.03
N ASN A 206 9.84 -14.47 1.01
CA ASN A 206 10.11 -15.71 0.29
C ASN A 206 10.32 -16.87 1.29
N PHE A 207 9.37 -17.81 1.32
CA PHE A 207 9.43 -18.96 2.23
C PHE A 207 9.95 -20.22 1.52
N HIS A 208 11.25 -20.34 1.29
CA HIS A 208 11.82 -21.51 0.59
C HIS A 208 12.82 -22.34 1.40
N ARG A 209 13.51 -21.76 2.40
CA ARG A 209 14.60 -22.46 3.13
C ARG A 209 14.50 -22.23 4.62
N GLN A 210 14.22 -21.01 5.04
CA GLN A 210 14.05 -20.68 6.44
C GLN A 210 12.57 -20.77 6.82
N LYS A 211 12.29 -21.40 7.97
CA LYS A 211 10.93 -21.51 8.51
C LYS A 211 10.42 -20.21 9.12
N GLU A 212 11.31 -19.25 9.35
CA GLU A 212 10.98 -17.97 9.94
C GLU A 212 11.82 -16.87 9.30
N GLU A 213 11.14 -15.87 8.74
CA GLU A 213 11.75 -14.70 8.10
C GLU A 213 11.67 -13.50 9.04
N ASN A 214 12.79 -12.81 9.24
CA ASN A 214 12.86 -11.62 10.11
C ASN A 214 12.81 -10.37 9.25
N ILE A 215 11.77 -9.54 9.44
CA ILE A 215 11.53 -8.35 8.61
C ILE A 215 11.39 -7.12 9.49
N SER A 216 12.17 -6.10 9.18
CA SER A 216 12.03 -4.75 9.74
C SER A 216 11.53 -3.82 8.64
N VAL A 217 10.31 -3.31 8.79
CA VAL A 217 9.71 -2.39 7.80
C VAL A 217 10.40 -1.04 7.87
N VAL A 218 10.66 -0.45 6.71
CA VAL A 218 11.20 0.91 6.59
C VAL A 218 10.27 1.73 5.71
N PHE A 219 9.45 2.57 6.33
CA PHE A 219 8.56 3.45 5.58
C PHE A 219 9.34 4.56 4.89
N LYS A 220 9.27 4.61 3.57
CA LYS A 220 9.89 5.66 2.77
C LYS A 220 9.04 6.93 2.86
N GLY A 221 9.57 7.93 3.54
CA GLY A 221 8.96 9.26 3.62
C GLY A 221 10.00 10.32 3.91
N ALA A 222 9.72 11.54 3.46
CA ALA A 222 10.60 12.69 3.63
C ALA A 222 10.05 13.64 4.70
N TYR A 223 10.93 14.47 5.24
CA TYR A 223 10.54 15.66 5.98
C TYR A 223 10.72 16.87 5.07
N VAL A 224 9.62 17.57 4.76
CA VAL A 224 9.62 18.72 3.85
C VAL A 224 9.42 20.01 4.61
N THR A 225 10.08 21.07 4.14
CA THR A 225 9.95 22.41 4.72
C THR A 225 8.89 23.18 3.96
N ILE A 226 7.88 23.69 4.66
CA ILE A 226 6.78 24.47 4.07
C ILE A 226 6.73 25.87 4.69
N SER A 227 6.56 26.87 3.84
CA SER A 227 6.35 28.26 4.26
C SER A 227 5.33 28.95 3.35
N SER A 228 4.76 30.05 3.83
CA SER A 228 3.80 30.88 3.11
C SER A 228 4.26 32.35 3.08
N ASN A 229 3.81 33.09 2.07
CA ASN A 229 3.95 34.56 2.01
C ASN A 229 2.97 35.29 2.95
N ARG A 230 2.17 34.55 3.71
CA ARG A 230 1.18 35.02 4.67
C ARG A 230 1.42 34.34 6.00
N ASP A 231 1.61 35.13 7.04
CA ASP A 231 1.87 34.63 8.38
C ASP A 231 0.64 33.94 8.96
N ASP A 232 -0.57 34.43 8.67
CA ASP A 232 -1.86 33.86 9.09
C ASP A 232 -2.30 32.60 8.30
N ALA A 233 -1.46 32.07 7.41
CA ALA A 233 -1.84 30.97 6.54
C ALA A 233 -1.84 29.61 7.24
N ILE A 234 -2.93 28.86 7.07
CA ILE A 234 -3.09 27.49 7.58
C ILE A 234 -2.78 26.48 6.47
N LEU A 235 -1.97 25.47 6.80
CA LEU A 235 -1.63 24.38 5.90
C LEU A 235 -2.78 23.39 5.78
N PHE A 236 -2.99 22.95 4.55
CA PHE A 236 -3.89 21.86 4.19
C PHE A 236 -3.10 20.79 3.47
N VAL A 237 -3.40 19.53 3.80
CA VAL A 237 -2.80 18.34 3.18
C VAL A 237 -3.92 17.48 2.63
N ASN A 238 -3.87 17.17 1.34
CA ASN A 238 -4.91 16.43 0.62
C ASN A 238 -6.32 17.00 0.88
N GLY A 239 -6.43 18.33 0.88
CA GLY A 239 -7.69 19.04 1.10
C GLY A 239 -8.15 19.14 2.55
N LYS A 240 -7.45 18.51 3.51
CA LYS A 240 -7.78 18.56 4.94
C LYS A 240 -6.89 19.56 5.66
N SER A 241 -7.51 20.44 6.47
CA SER A 241 -6.75 21.37 7.32
C SER A 241 -5.92 20.58 8.33
N THR A 242 -4.65 20.95 8.49
CA THR A 242 -3.79 20.42 9.55
C THR A 242 -3.85 21.27 10.81
N GLY A 243 -4.40 22.50 10.72
CA GLY A 243 -4.34 23.51 11.77
C GLY A 243 -2.96 24.14 11.96
N LEU A 244 -1.94 23.70 11.22
CA LEU A 244 -0.59 24.25 11.29
C LEU A 244 -0.51 25.58 10.56
N GLN A 245 -0.12 26.63 11.26
CA GLN A 245 0.14 27.95 10.68
C GLN A 245 1.55 27.96 10.06
N VAL A 246 1.65 28.25 8.76
CA VAL A 246 2.91 28.16 7.98
C VAL A 246 3.49 29.54 7.69
N ASN A 247 3.84 30.29 8.75
CA ASN A 247 4.40 31.64 8.66
C ASN A 247 5.92 31.69 8.40
N SER A 248 6.62 30.67 8.88
CA SER A 248 8.07 30.52 8.89
C SER A 248 8.38 29.05 8.66
N SER A 249 9.46 28.75 7.91
CA SER A 249 9.96 27.42 7.53
C SER A 249 9.54 26.27 8.47
N SER A 250 8.35 25.72 8.24
CA SER A 250 7.72 24.70 9.07
C SER A 250 8.02 23.34 8.50
N GLN A 251 8.71 22.49 9.26
CA GLN A 251 8.98 21.13 8.82
C GLN A 251 7.77 20.24 9.09
N ILE A 252 7.27 19.58 8.04
CA ILE A 252 6.26 18.53 8.18
C ILE A 252 6.85 17.20 7.73
N GLY A 253 6.37 16.12 8.33
CA GLY A 253 6.76 14.79 7.94
C GLY A 253 6.59 13.75 9.05
N PRO A 254 6.87 12.49 8.72
CA PRO A 254 7.20 12.02 7.37
C PRO A 254 5.98 12.07 6.42
N VAL A 255 6.25 12.43 5.15
CA VAL A 255 5.27 12.49 4.05
C VAL A 255 5.72 11.59 2.90
N ALA A 256 4.76 11.02 2.17
CA ALA A 256 5.07 10.28 0.94
C ALA A 256 5.53 11.26 -0.16
N THR A 257 6.58 10.87 -0.89
CA THR A 257 7.18 11.61 -2.01
C THR A 257 6.86 10.99 -3.37
N ASP A 258 5.88 10.10 -3.43
CA ASP A 258 5.42 9.41 -4.64
C ASP A 258 4.38 10.22 -5.44
N GLY A 259 4.13 11.47 -5.04
CA GLY A 259 3.10 12.33 -5.63
C GLY A 259 1.68 12.09 -5.10
N SER A 260 1.48 11.23 -4.09
CA SER A 260 0.17 11.02 -3.46
C SER A 260 -0.24 12.11 -2.47
N VAL A 261 0.70 12.98 -2.07
CA VAL A 261 0.48 14.06 -1.11
C VAL A 261 0.49 15.41 -1.82
N THR A 262 -0.62 16.13 -1.68
CA THR A 262 -0.78 17.51 -2.14
C THR A 262 -0.91 18.44 -0.95
N VAL A 263 -0.28 19.62 -1.03
CA VAL A 263 -0.33 20.64 0.00
C VAL A 263 -0.75 21.98 -0.57
N HIS A 264 -1.53 22.73 0.19
CA HIS A 264 -1.84 24.13 -0.10
C HIS A 264 -2.04 24.90 1.19
N ALA A 265 -2.00 26.23 1.12
CA ALA A 265 -2.23 27.09 2.27
C ALA A 265 -3.50 27.92 2.05
N GLU A 266 -4.27 28.13 3.12
CA GLU A 266 -5.47 28.97 3.11
C GLU A 266 -5.40 30.08 4.16
N VAL A 267 -5.93 31.25 3.81
CA VAL A 267 -6.14 32.39 4.71
C VAL A 267 -7.59 32.84 4.63
N GLN A 268 -8.22 33.10 5.79
CA GLN A 268 -9.53 33.73 5.86
C GLN A 268 -9.36 35.23 6.09
N LYS A 269 -9.93 36.05 5.21
CA LYS A 269 -9.99 37.50 5.39
C LYS A 269 -11.35 38.01 4.98
N ASP A 270 -12.01 38.75 5.88
CA ASP A 270 -13.34 39.35 5.65
C ASP A 270 -14.40 38.34 5.15
N GLY A 271 -14.39 37.13 5.71
CA GLY A 271 -15.28 36.04 5.31
C GLY A 271 -14.96 35.40 3.96
N THR A 272 -13.88 35.81 3.30
CA THR A 272 -13.41 35.25 2.03
C THR A 272 -12.16 34.41 2.25
N THR A 273 -12.14 33.22 1.66
CA THR A 273 -11.00 32.30 1.71
C THR A 273 -10.09 32.53 0.51
N PHE A 274 -8.82 32.82 0.77
CA PHE A 274 -7.77 32.90 -0.23
C PHE A 274 -6.89 31.65 -0.13
N LYS A 275 -6.53 31.07 -1.28
CA LYS A 275 -5.78 29.81 -1.34
C LYS A 275 -4.51 29.96 -2.17
N SER A 276 -3.45 29.25 -1.79
CA SER A 276 -2.31 29.04 -2.68
C SER A 276 -2.69 28.09 -3.81
N SER A 277 -1.87 28.05 -4.87
CA SER A 277 -1.92 26.91 -5.79
C SER A 277 -1.53 25.64 -5.03
N PRO A 278 -2.13 24.48 -5.35
CA PRO A 278 -1.73 23.21 -4.76
C PRO A 278 -0.34 22.82 -5.26
N TYR A 279 0.48 22.29 -4.35
CA TYR A 279 1.79 21.73 -4.64
C TYR A 279 1.77 20.22 -4.39
N THR A 280 2.27 19.43 -5.33
CA THR A 280 2.36 17.95 -5.17
C THR A 280 3.76 17.59 -4.70
N ILE A 281 3.87 16.90 -3.57
CA ILE A 281 5.16 16.53 -2.99
C ILE A 281 5.75 15.35 -3.75
N GLN A 282 6.92 15.57 -4.37
CA GLN A 282 7.67 14.57 -5.13
C GLN A 282 9.15 14.47 -4.71
N SER A 283 9.63 15.36 -3.83
CA SER A 283 11.02 15.45 -3.38
C SER A 283 11.13 16.16 -2.02
N GLU A 284 12.33 16.14 -1.42
CA GLU A 284 12.63 16.76 -0.10
C GLU A 284 12.88 18.28 -0.17
N GLU A 285 12.15 18.98 -1.04
CA GLU A 285 12.40 20.40 -1.31
C GLU A 285 11.70 21.34 -0.32
N SER A 286 12.21 22.57 -0.25
CA SER A 286 11.52 23.66 0.46
C SER A 286 10.40 24.23 -0.41
N ILE A 287 9.18 24.22 0.10
CA ILE A 287 7.96 24.57 -0.62
C ILE A 287 7.45 25.93 -0.14
N MET A 288 7.38 26.90 -1.04
CA MET A 288 6.76 28.21 -0.80
C MET A 288 5.34 28.24 -1.35
N LEU A 289 4.35 28.29 -0.45
CA LEU A 289 2.93 28.37 -0.77
C LEU A 289 2.50 29.83 -0.87
N ASN A 290 2.50 30.36 -2.10
CA ASN A 290 2.13 31.74 -2.37
C ASN A 290 0.61 31.91 -2.47
N ILE A 291 0.01 32.66 -1.55
CA ILE A 291 -1.40 33.02 -1.57
C ILE A 291 -1.54 34.37 -2.27
N GLN A 292 -2.25 34.37 -3.39
CA GLN A 292 -2.62 35.60 -4.10
C GLN A 292 -3.77 36.27 -3.33
N THR A 293 -3.46 37.34 -2.62
CA THR A 293 -4.47 38.20 -1.97
C THR A 293 -4.35 39.62 -2.53
N PRO A 294 -5.45 40.40 -2.55
CA PRO A 294 -5.35 41.85 -2.71
C PRO A 294 -4.41 42.41 -1.63
N PRO A 295 -3.61 43.46 -1.93
CA PRO A 295 -2.67 44.04 -0.98
C PRO A 295 -3.35 44.30 0.37
N VAL A 296 -2.66 43.98 1.47
CA VAL A 296 -3.13 44.33 2.82
C VAL A 296 -3.27 45.85 2.87
N GLU A 297 -4.50 46.35 2.83
CA GLU A 297 -4.81 47.75 3.08
C GLU A 297 -4.30 48.06 4.49
N LYS A 298 -3.23 48.86 4.56
CA LYS A 298 -2.71 49.39 5.82
C LYS A 298 -3.87 50.12 6.50
N GLU A 299 -4.31 49.59 7.62
CA GLU A 299 -5.33 50.22 8.45
C GLU A 299 -4.88 51.67 8.71
N LYS A 300 -5.63 52.63 8.18
CA LYS A 300 -5.34 54.05 8.35
C LYS A 300 -5.56 54.38 9.82
N THR A 301 -4.51 54.33 10.61
CA THR A 301 -4.48 54.96 11.93
C THR A 301 -4.68 56.46 11.74
N VAL A 302 -5.91 56.90 11.99
CA VAL A 302 -6.27 58.32 12.08
C VAL A 302 -5.61 58.87 13.35
N ILE A 303 -4.38 59.37 13.22
CA ILE A 303 -3.75 60.16 14.28
C ILE A 303 -4.43 61.53 14.26
N LYS A 304 -5.34 61.74 15.21
CA LYS A 304 -5.91 63.05 15.51
C LYS A 304 -4.79 63.90 16.11
N GLU A 305 -4.34 64.88 15.35
CA GLU A 305 -3.29 65.83 15.72
C GLU A 305 -3.65 66.51 17.05
N ARG A 306 -2.88 66.19 18.09
CA ARG A 306 -2.91 66.90 19.37
C ARG A 306 -1.47 67.31 19.68
N GLU A 307 -1.31 68.61 19.77
CA GLU A 307 -0.13 69.40 20.14
C GLU A 307 0.93 68.62 20.94
N VAL A 308 2.08 68.38 20.32
CA VAL A 308 3.26 67.82 20.97
C VAL A 308 4.03 68.95 21.63
N ILE A 309 3.85 69.09 22.95
CA ILE A 309 4.85 69.72 23.81
C ILE A 309 6.09 68.82 23.75
N VAL A 310 7.18 69.36 23.24
CA VAL A 310 8.48 68.69 23.10
C VAL A 310 9.14 68.55 24.48
N PRO A 311 9.55 67.34 24.89
CA PRO A 311 10.67 67.17 25.80
C PRO A 311 11.79 66.40 25.08
N GLY A 312 12.82 67.15 24.70
CA GLY A 312 14.22 66.74 24.67
C GLY A 312 14.67 65.71 23.62
N PRO A 313 15.83 65.90 22.98
CA PRO A 313 16.38 64.92 22.07
C PRO A 313 16.80 63.69 22.87
N ARG A 314 16.12 62.56 22.67
CA ARG A 314 16.73 61.27 23.00
C ARG A 314 17.77 60.98 21.93
N SER A 315 19.01 61.02 22.37
CA SER A 315 20.20 60.66 21.63
C SER A 315 20.02 59.33 20.90
N TYR A 316 20.10 59.35 19.57
CA TYR A 316 20.58 58.18 18.85
C TYR A 316 22.07 58.09 19.14
N ALA A 317 22.42 57.36 20.19
CA ALA A 317 23.79 56.97 20.44
C ALA A 317 24.28 56.13 19.25
N THR A 318 25.08 56.78 18.41
CA THR A 318 26.17 56.28 17.56
C THR A 318 26.46 54.77 17.62
N SER A 319 26.48 54.09 16.47
CA SER A 319 27.71 53.40 16.03
C SER A 319 27.68 53.02 14.54
N SER A 320 28.85 53.20 13.95
CA SER A 320 29.47 52.74 12.70
C SER A 320 29.15 51.32 12.15
N SER A 321 28.01 50.71 12.45
CA SER A 321 27.76 49.30 12.07
C SER A 321 27.12 49.16 10.68
N TYR A 322 27.56 48.14 9.97
CA TYR A 322 26.89 47.57 8.81
C TYR A 322 25.50 47.03 9.19
N ILE A 323 24.54 47.08 8.27
CA ILE A 323 23.21 46.46 8.39
C ILE A 323 23.36 44.94 8.26
N LEU A 324 24.14 44.48 7.28
CA LEU A 324 24.44 43.06 7.06
C LEU A 324 25.95 42.86 7.03
N PRO A 325 26.62 42.78 8.19
CA PRO A 325 28.09 42.75 8.28
C PRO A 325 28.74 41.62 7.48
N GLY A 326 28.09 40.47 7.35
CA GLY A 326 28.62 39.30 6.62
C GLY A 326 28.22 39.18 5.15
N SER A 327 27.52 40.17 4.60
CA SER A 327 27.03 40.16 3.20
C SER A 327 28.13 40.18 2.14
N ASP A 328 29.38 40.45 2.53
CA ASP A 328 30.58 40.36 1.69
C ASP A 328 31.20 38.95 1.67
N SER A 329 30.93 38.14 2.70
CA SER A 329 31.70 36.93 3.00
C SER A 329 30.91 35.64 2.83
N TYR A 330 29.58 35.64 3.05
CA TYR A 330 28.74 34.46 2.87
C TYR A 330 27.41 34.79 2.18
N LYS A 331 26.80 33.76 1.58
CA LYS A 331 25.49 33.87 0.95
C LYS A 331 24.42 34.04 2.02
N LEU A 332 23.67 35.12 1.93
CA LEU A 332 22.57 35.43 2.83
C LEU A 332 21.42 34.46 2.59
N SER A 333 20.74 34.20 3.69
CA SER A 333 19.50 33.46 3.78
C SER A 333 18.37 34.40 4.19
N TYR A 334 17.13 33.93 4.12
CA TYR A 334 15.98 34.76 4.47
C TYR A 334 16.03 35.22 5.93
N SER A 335 16.54 34.40 6.85
CA SER A 335 16.67 34.77 8.27
C SER A 335 17.59 35.95 8.50
N ASP A 336 18.57 36.16 7.63
CA ASP A 336 19.49 37.29 7.74
C ASP A 336 18.80 38.62 7.41
N ILE A 337 17.70 38.58 6.66
CA ILE A 337 17.02 39.77 6.13
C ILE A 337 15.56 39.90 6.58
N SER A 338 14.98 38.88 7.21
CA SER A 338 13.54 38.81 7.51
C SER A 338 13.05 39.86 8.51
N SER A 339 13.95 40.43 9.30
CA SER A 339 13.64 41.52 10.23
C SER A 339 13.75 42.92 9.60
N LEU A 340 14.26 43.02 8.38
CA LEU A 340 14.48 44.28 7.69
C LEU A 340 13.22 44.69 6.92
N SER A 341 12.81 45.95 7.10
CA SER A 341 11.80 46.58 6.25
C SER A 341 12.28 46.72 4.80
N SER A 342 11.37 46.90 3.83
CA SER A 342 11.76 47.18 2.41
C SER A 342 12.74 48.36 2.29
N SER A 343 12.60 49.40 3.13
CA SER A 343 13.58 50.49 3.20
C SER A 343 14.96 50.04 3.71
N GLU A 344 15.01 49.17 4.71
CA GLU A 344 16.26 48.62 5.23
C GLU A 344 16.88 47.59 4.30
N LEU A 345 16.08 46.81 3.57
CA LEU A 345 16.53 45.94 2.48
C LEU A 345 17.16 46.75 1.36
N ARG A 346 16.55 47.89 0.98
CA ARG A 346 17.14 48.81 0.02
C ARG A 346 18.47 49.36 0.52
N LEU A 347 18.58 49.73 1.79
CA LEU A 347 19.85 50.18 2.37
C LEU A 347 20.88 49.04 2.43
N ALA A 348 20.50 47.84 2.84
CA ALA A 348 21.38 46.66 2.95
C ALA A 348 21.88 46.18 1.58
N ARG A 349 21.03 46.19 0.55
CA ARG A 349 21.45 45.92 -0.83
C ARG A 349 22.47 46.94 -1.29
N ASN A 350 22.22 48.24 -1.03
CA ASN A 350 23.12 49.32 -1.43
C ASN A 350 24.38 49.38 -0.56
N GLU A 351 24.39 48.83 0.65
CA GLU A 351 25.57 48.69 1.49
C GLU A 351 26.66 47.85 0.83
N ILE A 352 26.29 46.78 0.12
CA ILE A 352 27.22 45.95 -0.65
C ILE A 352 27.96 46.79 -1.70
N TYR A 353 27.25 47.65 -2.42
CA TYR A 353 27.87 48.59 -3.37
C TYR A 353 28.71 49.66 -2.68
N ALA A 354 28.23 50.18 -1.54
CA ALA A 354 28.94 51.20 -0.77
C ALA A 354 30.31 50.71 -0.26
N ARG A 355 30.43 49.43 0.12
CA ARG A 355 31.70 48.82 0.55
C ARG A 355 32.82 48.93 -0.49
N HIS A 356 32.45 49.02 -1.78
CA HIS A 356 33.38 49.16 -2.91
C HIS A 356 33.46 50.60 -3.45
N GLY A 357 32.91 51.57 -2.73
CA GLY A 357 32.99 52.99 -3.08
C GLY A 357 32.01 53.46 -4.16
N TYR A 358 30.91 52.73 -4.41
CA TYR A 358 29.91 53.16 -5.39
C TYR A 358 29.36 54.56 -5.10
N VAL A 359 29.45 55.46 -6.09
CA VAL A 359 28.95 56.83 -5.97
C VAL A 359 27.44 56.88 -6.28
N PHE A 360 26.62 56.94 -5.22
CA PHE A 360 25.17 57.01 -5.36
C PHE A 360 24.69 58.30 -6.03
N LYS A 361 23.67 58.22 -6.89
CA LYS A 361 22.96 59.39 -7.47
C LYS A 361 21.73 59.82 -6.66
N SER A 362 21.18 58.89 -5.89
CA SER A 362 19.97 59.11 -5.10
C SER A 362 20.30 59.91 -3.84
N LYS A 363 19.58 61.01 -3.60
CA LYS A 363 19.88 61.94 -2.50
C LYS A 363 19.76 61.29 -1.11
N ASP A 364 18.80 60.40 -0.94
CA ASP A 364 18.58 59.62 0.29
C ASP A 364 19.75 58.66 0.58
N LEU A 365 20.21 57.91 -0.41
CA LEU A 365 21.35 56.99 -0.28
C LEU A 365 22.67 57.75 -0.06
N GLN A 366 22.87 58.87 -0.75
CA GLN A 366 24.01 59.76 -0.48
C GLN A 366 24.00 60.19 0.98
N ALA A 367 22.91 60.78 1.46
CA ALA A 367 22.79 61.26 2.84
C ALA A 367 23.10 60.14 3.85
N TYR A 368 22.55 58.95 3.64
CA TYR A 368 22.76 57.81 4.53
C TYR A 368 24.22 57.31 4.55
N PHE A 369 24.84 57.12 3.37
CA PHE A 369 26.19 56.53 3.30
C PHE A 369 27.31 57.52 3.59
N TYR A 370 27.14 58.83 3.31
CA TYR A 370 28.13 59.84 3.69
C TYR A 370 28.29 60.00 5.21
N GLU A 371 27.31 59.58 5.99
CA GLU A 371 27.41 59.53 7.45
C GLU A 371 28.18 58.30 7.98
N LYS A 372 28.51 57.32 7.11
CA LYS A 372 29.21 56.09 7.50
C LYS A 372 30.72 56.29 7.43
N SER A 373 31.40 56.13 8.56
CA SER A 373 32.86 56.29 8.68
C SER A 373 33.69 55.33 7.81
N TRP A 374 33.09 54.20 7.39
CA TRP A 374 33.74 53.20 6.53
C TRP A 374 33.51 53.44 5.03
N TYR A 375 32.58 54.31 4.65
CA TYR A 375 32.25 54.55 3.24
C TYR A 375 33.21 55.60 2.65
N THR A 376 33.94 55.20 1.60
CA THR A 376 34.80 56.11 0.83
C THR A 376 34.39 56.07 -0.65
N PRO A 377 33.84 57.15 -1.22
CA PRO A 377 33.41 57.16 -2.61
C PRO A 377 34.61 57.04 -3.56
N ASP A 378 34.50 56.14 -4.53
CA ASP A 378 35.48 55.90 -5.58
C ASP A 378 34.81 55.99 -6.96
N SER A 379 35.14 57.07 -7.69
CA SER A 379 34.63 57.29 -9.05
C SER A 379 35.07 56.22 -10.07
N SER A 380 36.03 55.36 -9.72
CA SER A 380 36.52 54.27 -10.56
C SER A 380 35.81 52.92 -10.34
N PHE A 381 34.80 52.87 -9.46
CA PHE A 381 34.01 51.67 -9.20
C PHE A 381 33.47 51.01 -10.49
N ARG A 382 33.49 49.68 -10.51
CA ARG A 382 32.89 48.85 -11.56
C ARG A 382 32.12 47.70 -10.92
N ASP A 383 30.98 47.31 -11.50
CA ASP A 383 30.19 46.14 -11.03
C ASP A 383 31.00 44.83 -11.01
N SER A 384 32.11 44.76 -11.76
CA SER A 384 33.05 43.65 -11.74
C SER A 384 33.79 43.48 -10.41
N TYR A 385 33.82 44.51 -9.54
CA TYR A 385 34.48 44.44 -8.23
C TYR A 385 33.69 43.61 -7.21
N LEU A 386 32.39 43.44 -7.43
CA LEU A 386 31.58 42.56 -6.59
C LEU A 386 31.98 41.09 -6.80
N SER A 387 32.23 40.40 -5.70
CA SER A 387 32.43 38.96 -5.67
C SER A 387 31.17 38.19 -6.11
N SER A 388 31.31 36.89 -6.37
CA SER A 388 30.16 36.04 -6.69
C SER A 388 29.16 35.95 -5.53
N VAL A 389 29.63 36.04 -4.28
CA VAL A 389 28.79 36.06 -3.09
C VAL A 389 28.00 37.36 -3.01
N GLU A 390 28.65 38.50 -3.21
CA GLU A 390 28.00 39.82 -3.17
C GLU A 390 26.97 39.99 -4.29
N LYS A 391 27.26 39.51 -5.50
CA LYS A 391 26.27 39.51 -6.61
C LYS A 391 25.04 38.68 -6.27
N TYR A 392 25.26 37.47 -5.75
CA TYR A 392 24.15 36.64 -5.26
C TYR A 392 23.34 37.36 -4.19
N ASN A 393 24.00 38.00 -3.22
CA ASN A 393 23.34 38.69 -2.12
C ASN A 393 22.56 39.93 -2.57
N VAL A 394 23.08 40.68 -3.55
CA VAL A 394 22.35 41.81 -4.16
C VAL A 394 21.06 41.34 -4.81
N ASP A 395 21.12 40.28 -5.62
CA ASP A 395 19.94 39.74 -6.31
C ASP A 395 18.96 39.12 -5.32
N PHE A 396 19.49 38.40 -4.31
CA PHE A 396 18.72 37.83 -3.21
C PHE A 396 17.96 38.93 -2.47
N ILE A 397 18.62 39.94 -1.93
CA ILE A 397 17.96 41.04 -1.19
C ILE A 397 16.95 41.77 -2.09
N LYS A 398 17.29 42.03 -3.36
CA LYS A 398 16.39 42.68 -4.32
C LYS A 398 15.10 41.90 -4.55
N SER A 399 15.11 40.57 -4.41
CA SER A 399 13.91 39.75 -4.57
C SER A 399 12.91 39.88 -3.42
N TYR A 400 13.32 40.48 -2.29
CA TYR A 400 12.48 40.72 -1.10
C TYR A 400 12.22 42.21 -0.82
N GLU A 401 12.82 43.12 -1.61
CA GLU A 401 12.58 44.58 -1.54
C GLU A 401 11.25 44.96 -2.19
#